data_AF-A0A7U3UYD4-F1
#
_entry.id   AF-A0A7U3UYD4-F1
#
_cell.length_a   1.000
_cell.length_b   1.000
_cell.length_c   1.000
_cell.angle_alpha   90.00
_cell.angle_beta   90.00
_cell.angle_gamma   90.00
#
_symmetry.space_group_name_H-M   'P 1'
#
loop_
_entity.id
_entity.type
_entity.pdbx_description
1 polymer ?
#
loop_
_entity_poly.entity_id
_entity_poly.type
_entity_poly.pdbx_seq_one_letter_code
_entity_poly.pdbx_strand_id
1 'polypeptide(L)'
;MADELTVRHLLDDTLRLPRVPSLEAVCARIADRPLSVTLAELRQVVAEPVTGEGGRRLHVLVSTLYHRAGASLARTEELRASIHAAQTLIVKE
;
A
#
# COMPACT_ATOMS: atom_id res chain seq x y z
N MET A 1 -7.09 -21.27 7.27
CA MET A 1 -6.44 -20.16 7.99
C MET A 1 -6.76 -18.90 7.19
N ALA A 2 -7.50 -17.96 7.77
CA ALA A 2 -7.83 -16.72 7.08
C ALA A 2 -6.52 -15.96 6.85
N ASP A 3 -6.10 -15.87 5.59
CA ASP A 3 -4.93 -15.11 5.19
C ASP A 3 -5.18 -13.64 5.55
N GLU A 4 -4.50 -13.14 6.59
CA GLU A 4 -4.63 -11.74 6.99
C GLU A 4 -3.90 -10.90 5.93
N LEU A 5 -4.68 -10.20 5.11
CA LEU A 5 -4.15 -9.33 4.05
C LEU A 5 -3.48 -8.09 4.66
N THR A 6 -2.15 -8.06 4.55
CA THR A 6 -1.29 -6.96 5.01
C THR A 6 -0.81 -6.09 3.85
N VAL A 7 -0.30 -4.89 4.17
CA VAL A 7 0.36 -4.03 3.17
C VAL A 7 1.61 -4.72 2.59
N ARG A 8 2.28 -5.58 3.36
CA ARG A 8 3.43 -6.34 2.86
C ARG A 8 3.00 -7.43 1.87
N HIS A 9 1.88 -8.12 2.13
CA HIS A 9 1.28 -9.02 1.14
C HIS A 9 0.94 -8.28 -0.16
N LEU A 10 0.40 -7.06 -0.10
CA LEU A 10 0.13 -6.28 -1.32
C LEU A 10 1.39 -6.07 -2.19
N LEU A 11 2.58 -5.98 -1.58
CA LEU A 11 3.84 -5.80 -2.29
C LEU A 11 4.44 -7.11 -2.83
N ASP A 12 4.37 -8.17 -2.04
CA ASP A 12 4.98 -9.48 -2.35
C ASP A 12 4.11 -10.31 -3.31
N ASP A 13 2.79 -10.14 -3.25
CA ASP A 13 1.86 -10.97 -3.99
C ASP A 13 2.08 -10.81 -5.50
N THR A 14 2.47 -11.90 -6.15
CA THR A 14 2.44 -11.96 -7.60
C THR A 14 0.98 -12.14 -7.95
N LEU A 15 0.33 -11.08 -8.48
CA LEU A 15 -1.03 -11.11 -9.01
C LEU A 15 -1.10 -12.12 -10.18
N ARG A 16 -1.03 -13.42 -9.89
CA ARG A 16 -0.97 -14.53 -10.85
C ARG A 16 -2.33 -15.22 -10.90
N LEU A 17 -2.88 -15.25 -12.10
CA LEU A 17 -4.05 -16.00 -12.51
C LEU A 17 -4.07 -17.44 -11.93
N PRO A 18 -5.26 -18.02 -11.61
CA PRO A 18 -6.56 -17.63 -12.14
C PRO A 18 -7.55 -16.98 -11.14
N ARG A 19 -7.20 -16.78 -9.86
CA ARG A 19 -8.14 -16.28 -8.83
C ARG A 19 -7.53 -15.27 -7.85
N VAL A 20 -6.91 -14.23 -8.36
CA VAL A 20 -6.51 -13.11 -7.50
C VAL A 20 -7.63 -12.06 -7.51
N PRO A 21 -8.12 -11.59 -6.35
CA PRO A 21 -8.93 -10.38 -6.29
C PRO A 21 -8.18 -9.22 -7.00
N SER A 22 -8.91 -8.36 -7.72
CA SER A 22 -8.31 -7.19 -8.36
C SER A 22 -7.53 -6.35 -7.35
N LEU A 23 -6.49 -5.65 -7.80
CA LEU A 23 -5.70 -4.74 -6.94
C LEU A 23 -6.62 -3.82 -6.10
N GLU A 24 -7.67 -3.30 -6.72
CA GLU A 24 -8.69 -2.48 -6.04
C GLU A 24 -9.44 -3.24 -4.95
N ALA A 25 -9.81 -4.50 -5.19
CA ALA A 25 -10.48 -5.35 -4.20
C ALA A 25 -9.55 -5.70 -3.02
N VAL A 26 -8.26 -5.92 -3.28
CA VAL A 26 -7.25 -6.09 -2.23
C VAL A 26 -7.10 -4.82 -1.41
N CYS A 27 -6.93 -3.66 -2.07
CA CYS A 27 -6.83 -2.37 -1.40
C CYS A 27 -8.08 -2.04 -0.58
N ALA A 28 -9.28 -2.38 -1.08
CA ALA A 28 -10.53 -2.20 -0.35
C ALA A 28 -10.53 -3.02 0.96
N ARG A 29 -10.14 -4.31 0.89
CA ARG A 29 -10.06 -5.16 2.08
C ARG A 29 -9.04 -4.67 3.11
N ILE A 30 -7.91 -4.12 2.65
CA ILE A 30 -6.91 -3.50 3.53
C ILE A 30 -7.47 -2.19 4.13
N ALA A 31 -8.25 -1.42 3.37
CA ALA A 31 -8.87 -0.19 3.83
C ALA A 31 -10.04 -0.40 4.82
N ASP A 32 -10.64 -1.60 4.85
CA ASP A 32 -11.63 -1.99 5.87
C ASP A 32 -10.98 -2.30 7.24
N ARG A 33 -9.65 -2.45 7.31
CA ARG A 33 -8.91 -2.60 8.58
C ARG A 33 -8.82 -1.24 9.30
N PRO A 34 -8.58 -1.23 10.63
CA PRO A 34 -8.39 0.02 11.36
C PRO A 34 -7.28 0.87 10.73
N LEU A 35 -7.62 2.13 10.40
CA LEU A 35 -6.71 3.04 9.68
C LEU A 35 -5.35 3.18 10.38
N SER A 36 -5.30 3.16 11.71
CA SER A 36 -4.06 3.22 12.49
C SER A 36 -3.12 2.05 12.22
N VAL A 37 -3.65 0.84 12.06
CA VAL A 37 -2.89 -0.38 11.75
C VAL A 37 -2.34 -0.30 10.34
N THR A 38 -3.18 0.03 9.36
CA THR A 38 -2.76 0.16 7.96
C THR A 38 -1.70 1.24 7.77
N LEU A 39 -1.80 2.36 8.51
CA LEU A 39 -0.79 3.42 8.48
C LEU A 39 0.54 2.99 9.13
N ALA A 40 0.50 2.18 10.18
CA ALA A 40 1.71 1.65 10.80
C ALA A 40 2.43 0.69 9.84
N GLU A 41 1.71 -0.21 9.18
CA GLU A 41 2.27 -1.11 8.17
C GLU A 41 2.83 -0.34 6.97
N LEU A 42 2.11 0.68 6.46
CA LEU A 42 2.59 1.55 5.39
C LEU A 42 3.93 2.20 5.75
N ARG A 43 4.06 2.74 6.97
CA ARG A 43 5.30 3.36 7.45
C ARG A 43 6.47 2.39 7.52
N GLN A 44 6.22 1.16 7.96
CA GLN A 44 7.26 0.12 7.99
C GLN A 44 7.72 -0.23 6.57
N VAL A 45 6.77 -0.37 5.65
CA VAL A 45 7.06 -0.74 4.26
C VAL A 45 7.83 0.36 3.51
N VAL A 46 7.46 1.64 3.67
CA VAL A 46 8.17 2.75 3.01
C VAL A 46 9.49 3.12 3.69
N ALA A 47 9.84 2.49 4.82
CA ALA A 47 11.16 2.59 5.41
C ALA A 47 12.19 1.71 4.70
N GLU A 48 11.73 0.75 3.88
CA GLU A 48 12.56 -0.10 3.04
C GLU A 48 12.51 0.37 1.57
N PRO A 49 13.48 -0.03 0.73
CA PRO A 49 13.43 0.27 -0.70
C PRO A 49 12.20 -0.40 -1.34
N VAL A 50 11.38 0.38 -2.06
CA VAL A 50 10.14 -0.11 -2.69
C VAL A 50 10.27 -0.09 -4.20
N THR A 51 10.00 -1.22 -4.86
CA THR A 51 10.06 -1.33 -6.33
C THR A 51 9.07 -0.37 -7.02
N GLY A 52 9.32 -0.04 -8.29
CA GLY A 52 8.41 0.81 -9.07
C GLY A 52 6.96 0.29 -9.08
N GLU A 53 6.80 -1.01 -9.29
CA GLU A 53 5.49 -1.70 -9.22
C GLU A 53 4.92 -1.69 -7.80
N GLY A 54 5.74 -1.93 -6.79
CA GLY A 54 5.32 -1.84 -5.39
C GLY A 54 4.77 -0.47 -5.02
N GLY A 55 5.47 0.60 -5.41
CA GLY A 55 5.01 1.96 -5.16
C GLY A 55 3.72 2.31 -5.90
N ARG A 56 3.54 1.81 -7.13
CA ARG A 56 2.26 1.94 -7.85
C ARG A 56 1.10 1.32 -7.05
N ARG A 57 1.30 0.13 -6.48
CA ARG A 57 0.28 -0.53 -5.64
C ARG A 57 0.00 0.25 -4.36
N LEU A 58 1.03 0.79 -3.70
CA LEU A 58 0.86 1.65 -2.53
C LEU A 58 0.09 2.94 -2.85
N HIS A 59 0.32 3.55 -4.02
CA HIS A 59 -0.46 4.73 -4.46
C HIS A 59 -1.95 4.43 -4.64
N VAL A 60 -2.28 3.24 -5.15
CA VAL A 60 -3.68 2.79 -5.23
C VAL A 60 -4.25 2.62 -3.83
N LEU A 61 -3.54 1.94 -2.92
CA LEU A 61 -3.98 1.77 -1.53
C LEU A 61 -4.21 3.12 -0.82
N VAL A 62 -3.29 4.07 -0.96
CA VAL A 62 -3.42 5.41 -0.37
C VAL A 62 -4.65 6.14 -0.91
N SER A 63 -4.92 6.02 -2.21
CA SER A 63 -6.14 6.59 -2.81
C SER A 63 -7.40 5.90 -2.27
N THR A 64 -7.38 4.57 -2.10
CA THR A 64 -8.49 3.83 -1.49
C THR A 64 -8.73 4.25 -0.04
N LEU A 65 -7.67 4.47 0.75
CA LEU A 65 -7.78 4.94 2.15
C LEU A 65 -8.35 6.36 2.24
N TYR A 66 -7.97 7.25 1.30
CA TYR A 66 -8.58 8.57 1.19
C TYR A 66 -10.09 8.47 0.94
N HIS A 67 -10.50 7.66 -0.04
CA HIS A 67 -11.91 7.55 -0.42
C HIS A 67 -12.78 6.78 0.56
N ARG A 68 -12.26 5.72 1.22
CA ARG A 68 -13.06 4.82 2.06
C ARG A 68 -12.89 5.06 3.56
N ALA A 69 -11.67 5.31 4.01
CA ALA A 69 -11.36 5.48 5.43
C ALA A 69 -11.36 6.95 5.86
N GLY A 70 -11.64 7.88 4.94
CA GLY A 70 -11.71 9.31 5.23
C GLY A 70 -10.38 9.91 5.65
N ALA A 71 -9.25 9.38 5.15
CA ALA A 71 -7.95 9.96 5.43
C ALA A 71 -7.91 11.42 4.96
N SER A 72 -7.30 12.32 5.74
CA SER A 72 -7.18 13.72 5.32
C SER A 72 -6.28 13.86 4.10
N LEU A 73 -6.50 14.92 3.31
CA LEU A 73 -5.67 15.24 2.15
C LEU A 73 -4.19 15.37 2.54
N ALA A 74 -3.89 16.13 3.61
CA ALA A 74 -2.53 16.31 4.10
C ALA A 74 -1.84 14.97 4.42
N ARG A 75 -2.53 14.07 5.13
CA ARG A 75 -1.98 12.75 5.47
C ARG A 75 -1.75 11.88 4.22
N THR A 76 -2.61 12.04 3.21
CA THR A 76 -2.49 11.34 1.93
C THR A 76 -1.27 11.82 1.15
N GLU A 77 -0.99 13.13 1.17
CA GLU A 77 0.20 13.72 0.54
C GLU A 77 1.49 13.30 1.23
N GLU A 78 1.53 13.29 2.57
CA GLU A 78 2.68 12.80 3.35
C GLU A 78 3.04 11.33 3.01
N LEU A 79 2.02 10.47 2.88
CA LEU A 79 2.21 9.08 2.48
C LEU A 79 2.73 8.96 1.04
N ARG A 80 2.20 9.75 0.11
CA ARG A 80 2.66 9.75 -1.29
C ARG A 80 4.12 10.20 -1.39
N ALA A 81 4.51 11.23 -0.64
CA ALA A 81 5.90 11.68 -0.58
C ALA A 81 6.83 10.59 -0.01
N SER A 82 6.37 9.87 1.03
CA SER A 82 7.13 8.76 1.63
C SER A 82 7.32 7.61 0.64
N ILE A 83 6.29 7.23 -0.11
CA ILE A 83 6.37 6.20 -1.16
C ILE A 83 7.38 6.62 -2.24
N HIS A 84 7.30 7.87 -2.70
CA HIS A 84 8.23 8.37 -3.70
C HIS A 84 9.69 8.34 -3.19
N ALA A 85 9.92 8.74 -1.93
CA ALA A 85 11.25 8.65 -1.33
C ALA A 85 11.75 7.18 -1.30
N ALA A 86 10.90 6.24 -0.88
CA ALA A 86 11.24 4.82 -0.84
C ALA A 86 11.57 4.22 -2.23
N GLN A 87 10.89 4.69 -3.28
CA GLN A 87 11.19 4.30 -4.67
C GLN A 87 12.54 4.85 -5.15
N THR A 88 12.89 6.09 -4.76
CA THR A 88 14.18 6.69 -5.12
C THR A 88 15.38 6.01 -4.45
N LEU A 89 15.17 5.29 -3.34
CA LEU A 89 16.24 4.51 -2.69
C LEU A 89 16.73 3.35 -3.58
N ILE A 90 15.85 2.76 -4.40
CA ILE A 90 16.24 1.69 -5.35
C ILE A 90 17.00 2.23 -6.56
N VAL A 91 16.73 3.46 -6.98
CA VAL A 91 17.36 4.08 -8.16
C VAL A 91 18.83 4.45 -7.91
N LYS A 92 19.30 4.39 -6.66
CA LYS A 92 20.68 4.73 -6.27
C LYS A 92 21.65 3.54 -6.23
N GLU A 93 21.25 2.34 -6.64
CA GLU A 93 22.16 1.19 -6.82
C GLU A 93 22.77 1.12 -8.22
#